data_AF-A0A6J4RK73-F1
#
_entry.id   AF-A0A6J4RK73-F1
#
_cell.length_a   1.000
_cell.length_b   1.000
_cell.length_c   1.000
_cell.angle_alpha   90.00
_cell.angle_beta   90.00
_cell.angle_gamma   90.00
#
_symmetry.space_group_name_H-M   'P 1'
#
loop_
_entity.id
_entity.type
_entity.pdbx_description
1 polymer ?
#
loop_
_entity_poly.entity_id
_entity_poly.type
_entity_poly.pdbx_seq_one_letter_code
_entity_poly.pdbx_strand_id
1 'polypeptide(L)'
;MSSQVSQQDSVEQSVRAPAGTINVVDPNPLNWLFITWNTMEEPVRTDERGHIVGAVMEDSRWLDDTTFQVDVRRGIRYQDGEDLTAHNVKRAFDEVQRWKVPHPPGTSLNFHPDATAEVVDDYTVRIYFPEPDGLVLGKFRGMHVPSTRFWEEEGFGYTKNGTGEGHW
;
A
#
# COMPACT_ATOMS: atom_id res chain seq x y z
N MET A 1 62.22 28.78 23.75
CA MET A 1 61.67 27.98 22.65
C MET A 1 60.19 28.26 22.57
N SER A 2 59.79 29.22 21.72
CA SER A 2 58.39 29.57 21.52
C SER A 2 57.95 28.99 20.17
N SER A 3 57.03 28.04 20.22
CA SER A 3 56.42 27.45 19.02
C SER A 3 55.44 28.44 18.40
N GLN A 4 55.71 28.89 17.18
CA GLN A 4 54.70 29.54 16.35
C GLN A 4 53.76 28.46 15.81
N VAL A 5 52.50 28.49 16.26
CA VAL A 5 51.42 27.77 15.61
C VAL A 5 51.04 28.57 14.36
N SER A 6 51.32 28.00 13.19
CA SER A 6 50.80 28.50 11.92
C SER A 6 49.28 28.42 11.97
N GLN A 7 48.58 29.56 11.87
CA GLN A 7 47.15 29.53 11.58
C GLN A 7 46.96 28.92 10.20
N GLN A 8 46.27 27.79 10.13
CA GLN A 8 45.75 27.28 8.87
C GLN A 8 44.56 28.15 8.49
N ASP A 9 44.69 28.90 7.40
CA ASP A 9 43.55 29.56 6.76
C ASP A 9 42.54 28.49 6.33
N SER A 10 41.42 28.42 7.04
CA SER A 10 40.26 27.63 6.63
C SER A 10 39.63 28.30 5.41
N VAL A 11 39.82 27.71 4.23
CA VAL A 11 39.08 28.08 3.03
C VAL A 11 37.62 27.65 3.25
N GLU A 12 36.77 28.59 3.66
CA GLU A 12 35.31 28.42 3.55
C GLU A 12 34.97 28.24 2.07
N GLN A 13 34.78 27.00 1.64
CA GLN A 13 34.08 26.74 0.40
C GLN A 13 32.65 27.26 0.56
N SER A 14 32.33 28.36 -0.11
CA SER A 14 30.97 28.87 -0.17
C SER A 14 30.09 27.82 -0.83
N VAL A 15 29.34 27.07 -0.01
CA VAL A 15 28.33 26.14 -0.51
C VAL A 15 27.24 26.99 -1.13
N ARG A 16 27.30 27.13 -2.46
CA ARG A 16 26.28 27.86 -3.22
C ARG A 16 24.94 27.15 -2.98
N ALA A 17 23.94 27.89 -2.51
CA ALA A 17 22.60 27.35 -2.35
C ALA A 17 22.16 26.71 -3.67
N PRO A 18 21.66 25.45 -3.66
CA PRO A 18 21.16 24.82 -4.86
C PRO A 18 20.15 25.74 -5.55
N ALA A 19 20.39 26.07 -6.82
CA ALA A 19 19.49 26.88 -7.62
C ALA A 19 18.94 26.03 -8.77
N GLY A 20 17.62 25.87 -8.79
CA GLY A 20 16.90 25.10 -9.80
C GLY A 20 16.20 23.85 -9.24
N THR A 21 15.31 23.28 -10.06
CA THR A 21 14.57 22.05 -9.74
C THR A 21 15.19 20.88 -10.51
N ILE A 22 15.57 19.81 -9.82
CA ILE A 22 15.90 18.53 -10.44
C ILE A 22 14.62 17.71 -10.48
N ASN A 23 14.09 17.46 -11.67
CA ASN A 23 13.02 16.50 -11.87
C ASN A 23 13.66 15.12 -12.05
N VAL A 24 13.59 14.28 -11.02
CA VAL A 24 13.96 12.87 -11.13
C VAL A 24 12.79 12.16 -11.81
N VAL A 25 13.01 11.69 -13.03
CA VAL A 25 12.02 10.92 -13.79
C VAL A 25 12.48 9.47 -13.80
N ASP A 26 11.69 8.58 -13.19
CA ASP A 26 11.89 7.14 -13.34
C ASP A 26 11.10 6.63 -14.54
N PRO A 27 11.76 6.16 -15.62
CA PRO A 27 11.07 5.67 -16.80
C PRO A 27 10.56 4.23 -16.66
N ASN A 28 10.83 3.54 -15.54
CA ASN A 28 10.47 2.14 -15.37
C ASN A 28 8.97 1.98 -15.09
N PRO A 29 8.22 1.26 -15.95
CA PRO A 29 6.78 1.03 -15.75
C PRO A 29 6.45 0.20 -14.50
N LEU A 30 7.45 -0.37 -13.83
CA LEU A 30 7.32 -1.15 -12.60
C LEU A 30 7.77 -0.40 -11.35
N ASN A 31 8.30 0.83 -11.43
CA ASN A 31 8.82 1.47 -10.21
C ASN A 31 7.73 1.73 -9.17
N TRP A 32 6.50 2.00 -9.61
CA TRP A 32 5.36 2.14 -8.71
C TRP A 32 5.17 0.91 -7.81
N LEU A 33 5.46 -0.31 -8.30
CA LEU A 33 5.40 -1.53 -7.48
C LEU A 33 6.41 -1.51 -6.35
N PHE A 34 7.62 -1.00 -6.59
CA PHE A 34 8.64 -0.89 -5.55
C PHE A 34 8.27 0.17 -4.52
N ILE A 35 7.69 1.28 -4.96
CA ILE A 35 7.23 2.33 -4.05
C ILE A 35 6.09 1.80 -3.18
N THR A 36 5.05 1.20 -3.75
CA THR A 36 3.93 0.67 -2.95
C THR A 36 4.38 -0.47 -2.06
N TRP A 37 5.28 -1.34 -2.52
CA TRP A 37 5.88 -2.39 -1.69
C TRP A 37 6.58 -1.86 -0.44
N ASN A 38 7.21 -0.68 -0.50
CA ASN A 38 7.95 -0.12 0.63
C ASN A 38 7.14 0.90 1.47
N THR A 39 6.00 1.38 0.96
CA THR A 39 5.25 2.49 1.59
C THR A 39 3.82 2.12 2.00
N MET A 40 3.29 0.99 1.53
CA MET A 40 1.93 0.53 1.81
C MET A 40 1.91 -0.95 2.17
N GLU A 41 0.99 -1.37 3.03
CA GLU A 41 0.75 -2.80 3.27
C GLU A 41 -0.46 -3.34 2.52
N GLU A 42 -0.44 -4.65 2.29
CA GLU A 42 -1.57 -5.45 1.83
C GLU A 42 -2.09 -6.34 2.99
N PRO A 43 -3.23 -7.06 2.83
CA PRO A 43 -3.63 -8.08 3.80
C PRO A 43 -2.56 -9.15 4.01
N VAL A 44 -1.84 -9.51 2.94
CA VAL A 44 -0.79 -10.53 2.98
C VAL A 44 0.48 -10.05 2.30
N ARG A 45 1.62 -10.58 2.75
CA ARG A 45 2.94 -10.43 2.14
C ARG A 45 3.50 -11.79 1.76
N THR A 46 4.69 -11.81 1.17
CA THR A 46 5.48 -13.02 0.99
C THR A 46 6.74 -12.98 1.85
N ASP A 47 7.04 -14.07 2.54
CA ASP A 47 8.32 -14.23 3.24
C ASP A 47 9.48 -14.45 2.25
N GLU A 48 10.72 -14.52 2.77
CA GLU A 48 11.94 -14.74 1.98
C GLU A 48 11.94 -16.07 1.20
N ARG A 49 11.07 -17.01 1.57
CA ARG A 49 10.91 -18.32 0.93
C ARG A 49 9.75 -18.34 -0.08
N GLY A 50 9.04 -17.22 -0.22
CA GLY A 50 7.88 -17.08 -1.11
C GLY A 50 6.57 -17.60 -0.53
N HIS A 51 6.50 -17.91 0.76
CA HIS A 51 5.22 -18.28 1.39
C HIS A 51 4.38 -17.04 1.65
N ILE A 52 3.07 -17.16 1.43
CA ILE A 52 2.11 -16.12 1.81
C ILE A 52 2.04 -16.06 3.35
N VAL A 53 2.21 -14.86 3.90
CA VAL A 53 2.13 -14.57 5.33
C VAL A 53 1.20 -13.38 5.58
N GLY A 54 0.51 -13.36 6.73
CA GLY A 54 -0.37 -12.25 7.08
C GLY A 54 0.39 -10.95 7.35
N ALA A 55 -0.10 -9.84 6.80
CA ALA A 55 0.41 -8.48 7.02
C ALA A 55 -0.65 -7.63 7.73
N VAL A 56 -1.51 -6.88 7.03
CA VAL A 56 -2.66 -6.22 7.68
C VAL A 56 -3.63 -7.23 8.30
N MET A 57 -3.71 -8.42 7.70
CA MET A 57 -4.48 -9.55 8.19
C MET A 57 -3.66 -10.37 9.21
N GLU A 58 -4.27 -10.67 10.36
CA GLU A 58 -3.74 -11.57 11.36
C GLU A 58 -4.03 -13.03 11.00
N ASP A 59 -5.27 -13.32 10.63
CA ASP A 59 -5.75 -14.65 10.27
C ASP A 59 -6.92 -14.57 9.28
N SER A 60 -7.25 -15.69 8.64
CA SER A 60 -8.41 -15.78 7.75
C SER A 60 -8.94 -17.20 7.61
N ARG A 61 -10.23 -17.31 7.25
CA ARG A 61 -10.88 -18.60 7.04
C ARG A 61 -12.13 -18.48 6.18
N TRP A 62 -12.41 -19.53 5.42
CA TRP A 62 -13.74 -19.74 4.85
C TRP A 62 -14.72 -20.15 5.95
N LEU A 63 -15.84 -19.46 6.05
CA LEU A 63 -16.95 -19.82 6.95
C LEU A 63 -17.90 -20.82 6.28
N ASP A 64 -18.01 -20.70 4.96
CA ASP A 64 -18.73 -21.58 4.04
C ASP A 64 -18.09 -21.47 2.65
N ASP A 65 -18.70 -22.04 1.61
CA ASP A 65 -18.17 -22.05 0.23
C ASP A 65 -17.99 -20.66 -0.39
N THR A 66 -18.70 -19.65 0.12
CA THR A 66 -18.82 -18.32 -0.49
C THR A 66 -18.53 -17.15 0.46
N THR A 67 -18.32 -17.42 1.74
CA THR A 67 -18.04 -16.40 2.75
C THR A 67 -16.63 -16.55 3.31
N PHE A 68 -15.78 -15.57 3.07
CA PHE A 68 -14.41 -15.52 3.58
C PHE A 68 -14.28 -14.48 4.68
N GLN A 69 -13.81 -14.90 5.86
CA GLN A 69 -13.53 -14.00 6.98
C GLN A 69 -12.05 -13.62 7.02
N VAL A 70 -11.80 -12.33 7.22
CA VAL A 70 -10.50 -11.70 7.45
C VAL A 70 -10.49 -11.13 8.87
N ASP A 71 -9.55 -11.58 9.69
CA ASP A 71 -9.29 -11.02 11.01
C ASP A 71 -8.13 -10.01 10.88
N VAL A 72 -8.38 -8.75 11.23
CA VAL A 72 -7.44 -7.63 11.05
C VAL A 72 -6.54 -7.49 12.28
N ARG A 73 -5.24 -7.25 12.06
CA ARG A 73 -4.28 -7.07 13.16
C ARG A 73 -4.65 -5.88 14.04
N ARG A 74 -4.57 -6.08 15.34
CA ARG A 74 -4.87 -5.07 16.37
C ARG A 74 -3.63 -4.28 16.76
N GLY A 75 -3.84 -3.03 17.18
CA GLY A 75 -2.78 -2.18 17.75
C GLY A 75 -1.77 -1.64 16.72
N ILE A 76 -2.10 -1.71 15.43
CA ILE A 76 -1.29 -1.16 14.35
C ILE A 76 -1.78 0.25 14.03
N ARG A 77 -0.83 1.15 13.72
CA ARG A 77 -1.09 2.54 13.34
C ARG A 77 -0.43 2.89 12.03
N TYR A 78 -1.10 3.73 11.25
CA TYR A 78 -0.53 4.40 10.10
C TYR A 78 0.41 5.53 10.53
N GLN A 79 1.20 6.04 9.59
CA GLN A 79 2.17 7.12 9.82
C GLN A 79 1.52 8.44 10.21
N ASP A 80 0.25 8.65 9.86
CA ASP A 80 -0.57 9.80 10.24
C ASP A 80 -1.23 9.64 11.62
N GLY A 81 -1.05 8.49 12.27
CA GLY A 81 -1.60 8.18 13.59
C GLY A 81 -2.98 7.52 13.59
N GLU A 82 -3.61 7.30 12.43
CA GLU A 82 -4.85 6.53 12.31
C GLU A 82 -4.62 5.08 12.74
N ASP A 83 -5.58 4.50 13.48
CA ASP A 83 -5.54 3.07 13.84
C ASP A 83 -5.98 2.21 12.63
N LEU A 84 -5.30 1.08 12.41
CA LEU A 84 -5.72 0.09 11.44
C LEU A 84 -6.98 -0.64 11.92
N THR A 85 -8.03 -0.62 11.10
CA THR A 85 -9.30 -1.31 11.38
C THR A 85 -9.84 -2.05 10.15
N ALA A 86 -10.88 -2.85 10.38
CA ALA A 86 -11.70 -3.50 9.34
C ALA A 86 -12.28 -2.51 8.32
N HIS A 87 -12.54 -1.26 8.72
CA HIS A 87 -13.02 -0.22 7.81
C HIS A 87 -11.99 0.12 6.72
N ASN A 88 -10.69 0.16 7.06
CA ASN A 88 -9.64 0.41 6.07
C ASN A 88 -9.56 -0.73 5.06
N VAL A 89 -9.63 -1.98 5.53
CA VAL A 89 -9.62 -3.19 4.66
C VAL A 89 -10.83 -3.22 3.73
N LYS A 90 -12.03 -2.93 4.25
CA LYS A 90 -13.24 -2.86 3.44
C LYS A 90 -13.18 -1.75 2.39
N ARG A 91 -12.65 -0.57 2.75
CA ARG A 91 -12.47 0.54 1.79
C ARG A 91 -11.49 0.13 0.69
N ALA A 92 -10.35 -0.47 1.04
CA ALA A 92 -9.38 -0.98 0.06
C ALA A 92 -10.01 -2.02 -0.90
N PHE A 93 -10.81 -2.94 -0.36
CA PHE A 93 -11.53 -3.93 -1.17
C PHE A 93 -12.55 -3.28 -2.13
N ASP A 94 -13.29 -2.27 -1.69
CA ASP A 94 -14.21 -1.55 -2.58
C ASP A 94 -13.47 -0.79 -3.69
N GLU A 95 -12.36 -0.13 -3.35
CA GLU A 95 -11.61 0.69 -4.30
C GLU A 95 -10.92 -0.18 -5.36
N VAL A 96 -10.27 -1.29 -4.97
CA VAL A 96 -9.59 -2.17 -5.94
C VAL A 96 -10.55 -2.74 -6.98
N GLN A 97 -11.82 -2.97 -6.62
CA GLN A 97 -12.85 -3.44 -7.56
C GLN A 97 -13.27 -2.38 -8.59
N ARG A 98 -13.05 -1.09 -8.32
CA ARG A 98 -13.37 -0.02 -9.28
C ARG A 98 -12.32 0.14 -10.37
N TRP A 99 -11.15 -0.48 -10.20
CA TRP A 99 -10.02 -0.28 -11.10
C TRP A 99 -10.29 -0.97 -12.44
N LYS A 100 -10.50 -0.16 -13.49
CA LYS A 100 -10.65 -0.64 -14.88
C LYS A 100 -9.32 -0.83 -15.61
N VAL A 101 -8.19 -0.63 -14.92
CA VAL A 101 -6.85 -0.64 -15.52
C VAL A 101 -6.42 -2.09 -15.73
N PRO A 102 -5.70 -2.43 -16.82
CA PRO A 102 -4.98 -3.70 -16.87
C PRO A 102 -3.98 -3.72 -15.71
N HIS A 103 -4.32 -4.42 -14.62
CA HIS A 103 -3.38 -4.73 -13.56
C HIS A 103 -2.14 -5.31 -14.27
N PRO A 104 -0.94 -4.69 -14.22
CA PRO A 104 0.20 -5.19 -14.97
C PRO A 104 0.53 -6.68 -14.71
N PRO A 105 0.27 -7.23 -13.49
CA PRO A 105 0.33 -8.68 -13.25
C PRO A 105 -0.82 -9.53 -13.83
N GLY A 106 -1.83 -8.94 -14.46
CA GLY A 106 -2.97 -9.59 -15.13
C GLY A 106 -4.29 -9.56 -14.35
N THR A 107 -5.40 -9.82 -15.06
CA THR A 107 -6.78 -9.86 -14.50
C THR A 107 -7.01 -10.98 -13.49
N SER A 108 -6.11 -11.98 -13.43
CA SER A 108 -6.18 -13.08 -12.46
C SER A 108 -6.06 -12.63 -11.00
N LEU A 109 -5.57 -11.41 -10.76
CA LEU A 109 -5.52 -10.82 -9.42
C LEU A 109 -6.81 -10.07 -9.04
N ASN A 110 -7.77 -9.95 -9.94
CA ASN A 110 -9.04 -9.28 -9.64
C ASN A 110 -9.97 -10.22 -8.86
N PHE A 111 -10.65 -9.65 -7.87
CA PHE A 111 -11.80 -10.31 -7.25
C PHE A 111 -12.95 -10.42 -8.26
N HIS A 112 -13.88 -11.33 -7.99
CA HIS A 112 -15.12 -11.39 -8.77
C HIS A 112 -15.83 -10.03 -8.72
N PRO A 113 -16.32 -9.47 -9.84
CA PRO A 113 -16.86 -8.10 -9.88
C PRO A 113 -18.09 -7.88 -8.98
N ASP A 114 -18.86 -8.94 -8.71
CA ASP A 114 -20.00 -8.90 -7.78
C ASP A 114 -19.63 -9.33 -6.35
N ALA A 115 -18.34 -9.46 -6.02
CA ALA A 115 -17.92 -9.73 -4.65
C ALA A 115 -18.12 -8.49 -3.76
N THR A 116 -18.58 -8.70 -2.53
CA THR A 116 -18.88 -7.60 -1.59
C THR A 116 -18.18 -7.83 -0.26
N ALA A 117 -17.91 -6.75 0.47
CA ALA A 117 -17.32 -6.82 1.80
C ALA A 117 -18.17 -6.09 2.85
N GLU A 118 -18.30 -6.71 4.02
CA GLU A 118 -19.01 -6.22 5.19
C GLU A 118 -18.06 -6.14 6.39
N VAL A 119 -18.11 -5.04 7.12
CA VAL A 119 -17.44 -4.89 8.42
C VAL A 119 -18.37 -5.46 9.49
N VAL A 120 -17.94 -6.55 10.14
CA VAL A 120 -18.71 -7.21 11.22
C VAL A 120 -18.43 -6.54 12.56
N ASP A 121 -17.18 -6.15 12.79
CA ASP A 121 -16.70 -5.37 13.92
C ASP A 121 -15.39 -4.65 13.53
N ASP A 122 -14.82 -3.87 14.44
CA ASP A 122 -13.62 -3.06 14.21
C ASP A 122 -12.40 -3.83 13.66
N TYR A 123 -12.37 -5.16 13.82
CA TYR A 123 -11.24 -5.99 13.40
C TYR A 123 -11.65 -7.23 12.63
N THR A 124 -12.89 -7.29 12.13
CA THR A 124 -13.40 -8.42 11.35
C THR A 124 -14.09 -7.93 10.08
N VAL A 125 -13.61 -8.40 8.93
CA VAL A 125 -14.27 -8.22 7.63
C VAL A 125 -14.76 -9.56 7.11
N ARG A 126 -15.97 -9.59 6.56
CA ARG A 126 -16.47 -10.71 5.76
C ARG A 126 -16.54 -10.30 4.30
N ILE A 127 -16.01 -11.15 3.44
CA ILE A 127 -16.08 -11.00 1.99
C ILE A 127 -17.01 -12.09 1.47
N TYR A 128 -18.03 -11.68 0.73
CA TYR A 128 -19.00 -12.55 0.09
C TYR A 128 -18.68 -12.65 -1.40
N PHE A 129 -18.40 -13.87 -1.84
CA PHE A 129 -18.13 -14.18 -3.24
C PHE A 129 -19.34 -14.86 -3.88
N PRO A 130 -19.65 -14.55 -5.15
CA PRO A 130 -20.71 -15.27 -5.88
C PRO A 130 -20.38 -16.75 -6.13
N GLU A 131 -19.09 -17.10 -6.14
CA GLU A 131 -18.57 -18.45 -6.28
C GLU A 131 -17.29 -18.62 -5.45
N PRO A 132 -16.91 -19.84 -5.06
CA PRO A 132 -15.69 -20.07 -4.28
C PRO A 132 -14.43 -19.54 -4.99
N ASP A 133 -13.61 -18.76 -4.27
CA ASP A 133 -12.38 -18.16 -4.82
C ASP A 133 -11.12 -18.73 -4.17
N GLY A 134 -10.61 -19.84 -4.73
CA GLY A 134 -9.40 -20.49 -4.23
C GLY A 134 -8.12 -19.64 -4.31
N LEU A 135 -8.16 -18.48 -4.97
CA LEU A 135 -7.03 -17.57 -5.13
C LEU A 135 -7.14 -16.32 -4.25
N VAL A 136 -8.13 -16.22 -3.35
CA VAL A 136 -8.39 -15.04 -2.52
C VAL A 136 -7.13 -14.48 -1.85
N LEU A 137 -6.29 -15.34 -1.26
CA LEU A 137 -5.03 -14.92 -0.62
C LEU A 137 -4.02 -14.38 -1.64
N GLY A 138 -3.93 -14.96 -2.83
CA GLY A 138 -3.07 -14.45 -3.90
C GLY A 138 -3.53 -13.09 -4.41
N LYS A 139 -4.85 -12.89 -4.51
CA LYS A 139 -5.47 -11.63 -4.96
C LYS A 139 -5.25 -10.49 -3.96
N PHE A 140 -5.20 -10.77 -2.66
CA PHE A 140 -4.87 -9.76 -1.65
C PHE A 140 -3.50 -9.10 -1.87
N ARG A 141 -2.55 -9.75 -2.53
CA ARG A 141 -1.25 -9.13 -2.85
C ARG A 141 -1.36 -7.97 -3.86
N GLY A 142 -2.48 -7.82 -4.54
CA GLY A 142 -2.80 -6.66 -5.38
C GLY A 142 -3.64 -5.58 -4.68
N MET A 143 -3.98 -5.78 -3.41
CA MET A 143 -4.88 -4.90 -2.66
C MET A 143 -4.12 -4.17 -1.57
N HIS A 144 -3.73 -2.92 -1.84
CA HIS A 144 -3.11 -2.05 -0.85
C HIS A 144 -4.15 -1.48 0.12
N VAL A 145 -3.81 -1.42 1.41
CA VAL A 145 -4.68 -0.94 2.49
C VAL A 145 -4.08 0.33 3.10
N PRO A 146 -4.41 1.52 2.59
CA PRO A 146 -3.88 2.76 3.09
C PRO A 146 -4.84 3.44 4.09
N SER A 147 -4.34 4.49 4.75
CA SER A 147 -5.12 5.31 5.69
C SER A 147 -6.23 6.10 4.99
N THR A 148 -7.18 6.60 5.77
CA THR A 148 -8.25 7.48 5.31
C THR A 148 -7.69 8.72 4.62
N ARG A 149 -6.64 9.32 5.20
CA ARG A 149 -5.99 10.52 4.65
C ARG A 149 -5.41 10.26 3.26
N PHE A 150 -4.81 9.09 3.03
CA PHE A 150 -4.33 8.74 1.70
C PHE A 150 -5.46 8.79 0.67
N TRP A 151 -6.64 8.26 0.98
CA TRP A 151 -7.74 8.26 0.02
C TRP A 151 -8.34 9.64 -0.24
N GLU A 152 -8.31 10.53 0.74
CA GLU A 152 -9.04 11.80 0.72
C GLU A 152 -8.18 12.99 0.27
N GLU A 153 -6.89 12.97 0.60
CA GLU A 153 -6.00 14.12 0.41
C GLU A 153 -4.89 13.85 -0.61
N GLU A 154 -4.14 12.77 -0.43
CA GLU A 154 -2.91 12.51 -1.19
C GLU A 154 -3.22 11.72 -2.48
N GLY A 155 -3.89 10.58 -2.33
CA GLY A 155 -4.47 9.71 -3.34
C GLY A 155 -3.53 9.22 -4.44
N PHE A 156 -4.00 8.30 -5.28
CA PHE A 156 -3.39 8.04 -6.59
C PHE A 156 -3.76 9.14 -7.61
N GLY A 157 -3.97 10.37 -7.15
CA GLY A 157 -4.52 11.45 -7.96
C GLY A 157 -5.97 11.24 -8.40
N TYR A 158 -6.75 10.34 -7.78
CA TYR A 158 -8.15 10.07 -8.16
C TYR A 158 -9.02 11.32 -8.18
N THR A 159 -8.92 12.14 -7.13
CA THR A 159 -9.62 13.42 -6.99
C THR A 159 -9.25 14.40 -8.10
N LYS A 160 -8.09 14.23 -8.73
CA LYS A 160 -7.56 15.11 -9.78
C LYS A 160 -7.76 14.56 -11.19
N ASN A 161 -7.58 13.26 -11.39
CA ASN A 161 -7.44 12.61 -12.70
C ASN A 161 -8.52 11.54 -12.96
N GLY A 162 -9.25 11.09 -11.94
CA GLY A 162 -10.24 10.00 -12.07
C GLY A 162 -9.62 8.62 -12.34
N THR A 163 -8.31 8.48 -12.18
CA THR A 163 -7.55 7.23 -12.45
C THR A 163 -6.79 6.80 -11.21
N GLY A 164 -6.62 5.48 -11.06
CA GLY A 164 -5.72 4.87 -10.09
C GLY A 164 -4.30 4.67 -10.59
N GLU A 165 -4.03 5.06 -11.83
CA GLU A 165 -2.67 5.12 -12.34
C GLU A 165 -1.89 6.08 -11.44
N GLY A 166 -0.90 5.51 -10.73
CA GLY A 166 0.04 6.25 -9.92
C GLY A 166 0.88 7.17 -10.80
N HIS A 167 0.31 8.28 -11.22
CA HIS A 167 1.01 9.45 -11.67
C HIS A 167 1.51 10.18 -10.42
N TRP A 168 2.50 9.57 -9.74
CA TRP A 168 3.26 10.18 -8.66
C TRP A 168 4.42 11.02 -9.22
#